data_AF-A0A2N2HVD0-F1
#
_entry.id   AF-A0A2N2HVD0-F1
#
_cell.length_a   1.000
_cell.length_b   1.000
_cell.length_c   1.000
_cell.angle_alpha   90.00
_cell.angle_beta   90.00
_cell.angle_gamma   90.00
#
_symmetry.space_group_name_H-M   'P 1'
#
loop_
_entity.id
_entity.type
_entity.pdbx_description
1 polymer ?
#
loop_
_entity_poly.entity_id
_entity_poly.type
_entity_poly.pdbx_seq_one_letter_code
_entity_poly.pdbx_strand_id
1 'polypeptide(L)'
;MKIIKNLFFLSLTLTLVLVVVIFNVHAADQSICNSGANVFFHNNGALKSCQLQNDYDANNIRCKNGGSVSFYSNGKLESCVLSAEVNIAKSKCKADSQISFYIDGKLKSCMKQDN
;
A
#
# COMPACT_ATOMS: atom_id res chain seq x y z
N MET A 1 -35.99 -11.08 -29.87
CA MET A 1 -35.43 -11.53 -28.57
C MET A 1 -33.93 -11.88 -28.58
N LYS A 2 -33.32 -12.27 -29.70
CA LYS A 2 -31.86 -12.56 -29.78
C LYS A 2 -30.97 -11.30 -29.64
N ILE A 3 -31.37 -10.19 -30.27
CA ILE A 3 -30.62 -8.93 -30.28
C ILE A 3 -30.56 -8.28 -28.88
N ILE A 4 -31.68 -8.28 -28.15
CA ILE A 4 -31.76 -7.75 -26.77
C ILE A 4 -30.90 -8.58 -25.81
N LYS A 5 -30.88 -9.92 -25.97
CA LYS A 5 -29.98 -10.80 -25.19
C LYS A 5 -28.51 -10.49 -25.50
N ASN A 6 -28.13 -10.34 -26.78
CA ASN A 6 -26.76 -9.98 -27.15
C ASN A 6 -26.33 -8.62 -26.63
N LEU A 7 -27.20 -7.60 -26.71
CA LEU A 7 -26.94 -6.26 -26.15
C LEU A 7 -26.80 -6.30 -24.62
N PHE A 8 -27.64 -7.08 -23.94
CA PHE A 8 -27.55 -7.29 -22.50
C PHE A 8 -26.23 -7.98 -22.11
N PHE A 9 -25.86 -9.07 -22.79
CA PHE A 9 -24.59 -9.76 -22.55
C PHE A 9 -23.38 -8.86 -22.82
N LEU A 10 -23.41 -8.05 -23.90
CA LEU A 10 -22.34 -7.11 -24.22
C LEU A 10 -22.20 -6.02 -23.13
N SER A 11 -23.32 -5.49 -22.66
CA SER A 11 -23.33 -4.50 -21.57
C SER A 11 -22.80 -5.08 -20.25
N LEU A 12 -23.18 -6.32 -19.91
CA LEU A 12 -22.73 -7.01 -18.70
C LEU A 12 -21.22 -7.31 -18.74
N THR A 13 -20.69 -7.71 -19.91
CA THR A 13 -19.25 -7.92 -20.07
C THR A 13 -18.47 -6.61 -19.98
N LEU A 14 -19.00 -5.51 -20.52
CA LEU A 14 -18.34 -4.21 -20.49
C LEU A 14 -18.29 -3.63 -19.07
N THR A 15 -19.37 -3.76 -18.30
CA THR A 15 -19.38 -3.34 -16.90
C THR A 15 -18.47 -4.21 -16.04
N LEU A 16 -18.40 -5.52 -16.28
CA LEU A 16 -17.52 -6.42 -15.55
C LEU A 16 -16.04 -6.09 -15.81
N VAL A 17 -15.66 -5.82 -17.05
CA VAL A 17 -14.29 -5.37 -17.40
C VAL A 17 -13.98 -4.04 -16.71
N LEU A 18 -14.91 -3.08 -16.72
CA LEU A 18 -14.71 -1.78 -16.07
C LEU A 18 -14.47 -1.94 -14.56
N VAL A 19 -15.21 -2.84 -13.89
CA VAL A 19 -15.06 -3.16 -12.46
C VAL A 19 -13.70 -3.81 -12.16
N VAL A 20 -13.17 -4.66 -13.04
CA VAL A 20 -11.84 -5.28 -12.85
C VAL A 20 -10.70 -4.27 -12.94
N VAL A 21 -10.84 -3.21 -13.75
CA VAL A 21 -9.79 -2.17 -13.87
C VAL A 21 -9.66 -1.32 -12.60
N ILE A 22 -10.76 -1.10 -11.87
CA ILE A 22 -10.80 -0.26 -10.65
C ILE A 22 -10.18 -0.94 -9.43
N PHE A 23 -9.97 -2.27 -9.44
CA PHE A 23 -9.44 -3.03 -8.31
C PHE A 23 -7.94 -3.35 -8.41
N ASN A 24 -7.21 -2.75 -9.35
CA ASN A 24 -5.76 -2.86 -9.39
C ASN A 24 -5.15 -1.99 -8.28
N VAL A 25 -5.25 -2.44 -7.02
CA VAL A 25 -4.30 -2.04 -5.99
C VAL A 25 -2.97 -2.62 -6.42
N HIS A 26 -2.19 -1.85 -7.18
CA HIS A 26 -0.84 -2.24 -7.55
C HIS A 26 -0.05 -2.43 -6.26
N ALA A 27 0.27 -3.69 -5.94
CA ALA A 27 1.16 -3.99 -4.84
C ALA A 27 2.50 -3.30 -5.10
N ALA A 28 3.12 -2.78 -4.04
CA ALA A 28 4.45 -2.20 -4.12
C ALA A 28 5.44 -3.17 -4.78
N ASP A 29 6.23 -2.67 -5.72
CA ASP A 29 7.34 -3.40 -6.33
C ASP A 29 8.66 -2.61 -6.17
N GLN A 30 9.77 -3.20 -6.63
CA GLN A 30 11.10 -2.63 -6.45
C GLN A 30 11.29 -1.21 -7.01
N SER A 31 10.41 -0.73 -7.90
CA SER A 31 10.48 0.62 -8.48
C SER A 31 10.35 1.75 -7.45
N ILE A 32 9.83 1.47 -6.26
CA ILE A 32 9.75 2.45 -5.16
C ILE A 32 11.03 2.54 -4.34
N CYS A 33 11.96 1.60 -4.55
CA CYS A 33 13.20 1.49 -3.78
C CYS A 33 14.29 2.41 -4.33
N ASN A 34 15.12 2.95 -3.44
CA ASN A 34 16.25 3.78 -3.81
C ASN A 34 17.29 2.99 -4.62
N SER A 35 17.87 3.64 -5.62
CA SER A 35 18.94 3.05 -6.43
C SER A 35 20.12 2.68 -5.55
N GLY A 36 20.54 1.41 -5.60
CA GLY A 36 21.63 0.88 -4.77
C GLY A 36 21.23 0.47 -3.35
N ALA A 37 19.96 0.62 -2.95
CA ALA A 37 19.48 0.07 -1.69
C ALA A 37 19.37 -1.47 -1.77
N ASN A 38 19.54 -2.14 -0.63
CA ASN A 38 19.20 -3.55 -0.52
C ASN A 38 17.68 -3.73 -0.67
N VAL A 39 17.28 -4.60 -1.59
CA VAL A 39 15.88 -4.97 -1.81
C VAL A 39 15.69 -6.41 -1.36
N PHE A 40 14.76 -6.61 -0.44
CA PHE A 40 14.42 -7.94 0.07
C PHE A 40 13.06 -8.34 -0.48
N PHE A 41 12.92 -9.62 -0.84
CA PHE A 41 11.67 -10.21 -1.31
C PHE A 41 11.22 -11.31 -0.36
N HIS A 42 9.91 -11.55 -0.32
CA HIS A 42 9.35 -12.77 0.23
C HIS A 42 9.56 -13.93 -0.75
N ASN A 43 9.40 -15.17 -0.28
CA ASN A 43 9.55 -16.37 -1.12
C ASN A 43 8.59 -16.39 -2.33
N ASN A 44 7.47 -15.67 -2.26
CA ASN A 44 6.51 -15.54 -3.36
C ASN A 44 6.87 -14.43 -4.36
N GLY A 45 8.04 -13.79 -4.23
CA GLY A 45 8.50 -12.71 -5.10
C GLY A 45 7.93 -11.33 -4.76
N ALA A 46 7.02 -11.21 -3.79
CA ALA A 46 6.51 -9.91 -3.35
C ALA A 46 7.61 -9.10 -2.66
N LEU A 47 7.62 -7.78 -2.87
CA LEU A 47 8.53 -6.88 -2.16
C LEU A 47 8.33 -7.02 -0.66
N LYS A 48 9.41 -7.27 0.09
CA LYS A 48 9.40 -7.39 1.54
C LYS A 48 9.85 -6.10 2.21
N SER A 49 10.98 -5.55 1.79
CA SER A 49 11.49 -4.30 2.36
C SER A 49 12.58 -3.67 1.49
N CYS A 50 12.69 -2.36 1.58
CA CYS A 50 13.79 -1.58 1.04
C CYS A 50 13.83 -0.18 1.67
N GLN A 51 14.82 0.63 1.28
CA GLN A 51 14.80 2.06 1.50
C GLN A 51 14.06 2.75 0.35
N LEU A 52 13.14 3.66 0.65
CA LEU A 52 12.34 4.36 -0.35
C LEU A 52 13.16 5.39 -1.14
N GLN A 53 12.95 5.48 -2.46
CA GLN A 53 13.54 6.54 -3.29
C GLN A 53 12.83 7.89 -3.12
N ASN A 54 11.50 7.84 -2.99
CA ASN A 54 10.60 8.96 -2.89
C ASN A 54 9.60 8.68 -1.77
N ASP A 55 8.86 9.69 -1.34
CA ASP A 55 7.71 9.44 -0.48
C ASP A 55 6.75 8.46 -1.16
N TYR A 56 6.25 7.49 -0.40
CA TYR A 56 5.34 6.46 -0.89
C TYR A 56 4.03 6.50 -0.11
N ASP A 57 2.90 6.56 -0.80
CA ASP A 57 1.58 6.50 -0.17
C ASP A 57 1.08 5.04 -0.15
N ALA A 58 0.94 4.51 1.06
CA ALA A 58 0.43 3.17 1.30
C ALA A 58 -0.93 3.27 2.00
N ASN A 59 -2.00 3.45 1.22
CA ASN A 59 -3.38 3.56 1.72
C ASN A 59 -3.57 4.72 2.73
N ASN A 60 -3.17 5.93 2.36
CA ASN A 60 -3.18 7.14 3.20
C ASN A 60 -2.14 7.16 4.33
N ILE A 61 -1.22 6.19 4.34
CA ILE A 61 -0.03 6.23 5.19
C ILE A 61 1.12 6.70 4.32
N ARG A 62 1.56 7.95 4.52
CA ARG A 62 2.66 8.51 3.75
C ARG A 62 3.99 8.16 4.39
N CYS A 63 4.72 7.28 3.72
CA CYS A 63 6.04 6.83 4.11
C CYS A 63 7.11 7.74 3.50
N LYS A 64 8.12 8.09 4.29
CA LYS A 64 9.13 9.10 3.99
C LYS A 64 10.16 8.62 2.97
N ASN A 65 10.53 9.49 2.04
CA ASN A 65 11.71 9.31 1.20
C ASN A 65 12.98 9.00 2.01
N GLY A 66 13.82 8.09 1.52
CA GLY A 66 14.99 7.62 2.27
C GLY A 66 14.67 6.86 3.56
N GLY A 67 13.40 6.73 3.95
CA GLY A 67 12.95 5.92 5.07
C GLY A 67 12.90 4.43 4.70
N SER A 68 13.03 3.56 5.70
CA SER A 68 12.75 2.15 5.53
C SER A 68 11.25 1.90 5.39
N VAL A 69 10.89 0.94 4.52
CA VAL A 69 9.53 0.42 4.38
C VAL A 69 9.56 -1.11 4.41
N SER A 70 8.55 -1.72 5.00
CA SER A 70 8.32 -3.16 4.92
C SER A 70 6.86 -3.49 4.62
N PHE A 71 6.68 -4.60 3.91
CA PHE A 71 5.38 -5.13 3.51
C PHE A 71 5.26 -6.59 3.92
N TYR A 72 4.04 -7.01 4.23
CA TYR A 72 3.69 -8.42 4.29
C TYR A 72 3.71 -9.07 2.91
N SER A 73 3.77 -10.39 2.85
CA SER A 73 3.82 -11.14 1.58
C SER A 73 2.57 -10.97 0.70
N ASN A 74 1.48 -10.44 1.25
CA ASN A 74 0.26 -10.04 0.53
C ASN A 74 0.28 -8.58 0.03
N GLY A 75 1.42 -7.88 0.14
CA GLY A 75 1.60 -6.51 -0.30
C GLY A 75 1.07 -5.43 0.65
N LYS A 76 0.44 -5.80 1.77
CA LYS A 76 0.00 -4.81 2.78
C LYS A 76 1.19 -4.21 3.51
N LEU A 77 1.10 -2.91 3.82
CA LEU A 77 2.09 -2.22 4.64
C LEU A 77 2.23 -2.90 6.01
N GLU A 78 3.45 -3.29 6.35
CA GLU A 78 3.80 -3.77 7.68
C GLU A 78 4.39 -2.64 8.52
N SER A 79 5.34 -1.87 7.98
CA SER A 79 5.91 -0.72 8.67
C SER A 79 6.55 0.29 7.73
N CYS A 80 6.64 1.56 8.16
CA CYS A 80 7.51 2.54 7.53
C CYS A 80 7.86 3.70 8.46
N VAL A 81 8.79 4.55 8.03
CA VAL A 81 9.00 5.88 8.63
C VAL A 81 7.99 6.85 8.05
N LEU A 82 7.21 7.52 8.88
CA LEU A 82 6.21 8.50 8.45
C LEU A 82 6.85 9.78 7.90
N SER A 83 6.36 10.28 6.77
CA SER A 83 6.77 11.59 6.24
C SER A 83 6.03 12.76 6.90
N ALA A 84 4.82 12.49 7.41
CA ALA A 84 3.93 13.46 8.04
C ALA A 84 3.16 12.80 9.18
N GLU A 85 2.58 13.63 10.04
CA GLU A 85 1.69 13.13 11.07
C GLU A 85 0.45 12.45 10.47
N VAL A 86 -0.04 11.41 11.14
CA VAL A 86 -1.25 10.71 10.72
C VAL A 86 -2.14 10.40 11.91
N ASN A 87 -3.43 10.63 11.75
CA ASN A 87 -4.44 10.28 12.74
C ASN A 87 -5.01 8.91 12.41
N ILE A 88 -4.84 7.95 13.31
CA ILE A 88 -5.37 6.58 13.15
C ILE A 88 -6.16 6.24 14.40
N ALA A 89 -7.48 6.07 14.21
CA ALA A 89 -8.44 5.93 15.31
C ALA A 89 -8.30 7.07 16.34
N LYS A 90 -7.85 6.76 17.56
CA LYS A 90 -7.67 7.74 18.65
C LYS A 90 -6.20 8.14 18.88
N SER A 91 -5.31 7.75 17.97
CA SER A 91 -3.86 8.01 18.08
C SER A 91 -3.42 8.98 17.00
N LYS A 92 -2.71 10.04 17.42
CA LYS A 92 -1.97 10.93 16.52
C LYS A 92 -0.51 10.46 16.48
N CYS A 93 -0.11 9.87 15.36
CA CYS A 93 1.24 9.36 15.16
C CYS A 93 2.14 10.46 14.60
N LYS A 94 3.34 10.60 15.17
CA LYS A 94 4.31 11.66 14.90
C LYS A 94 5.01 11.47 13.54
N ALA A 95 5.23 12.57 12.81
CA ALA A 95 6.08 12.57 11.62
C ALA A 95 7.52 12.15 11.95
N ASP A 96 8.28 11.67 10.96
CA ASP A 96 9.67 11.22 11.13
C ASP A 96 9.85 10.09 12.15
N SER A 97 8.78 9.33 12.41
CA SER A 97 8.79 8.22 13.36
C SER A 97 8.29 6.93 12.72
N GLN A 98 8.69 5.80 13.29
CA GLN A 98 8.28 4.51 12.78
C GLN A 98 6.83 4.20 13.17
N ILE A 99 6.06 3.74 12.18
CA ILE A 99 4.72 3.18 12.36
C ILE A 99 4.74 1.72 11.93
N SER A 100 3.91 0.89 12.57
CA SER A 100 3.73 -0.52 12.21
C SER A 100 2.27 -0.95 12.33
N PHE A 101 1.90 -1.93 11.51
CA PHE A 101 0.57 -2.49 11.39
C PHE A 101 0.62 -4.00 11.57
N TYR A 102 -0.53 -4.59 11.92
CA TYR A 102 -0.76 -6.02 11.77
C TYR A 102 -1.14 -6.34 10.32
N ILE A 103 -1.05 -7.62 9.94
CA ILE A 103 -1.40 -8.08 8.58
C ILE A 103 -2.89 -7.86 8.22
N ASP A 104 -3.75 -7.68 9.22
CA ASP A 104 -5.15 -7.29 9.02
C ASP A 104 -5.32 -5.79 8.71
N GLY A 105 -4.27 -4.99 8.87
CA GLY A 105 -4.23 -3.55 8.63
C GLY A 105 -4.47 -2.69 9.88
N LYS A 106 -4.69 -3.30 11.06
CA LYS A 106 -4.85 -2.53 12.30
C LYS A 106 -3.51 -1.96 12.75
N LEU A 107 -3.56 -0.77 13.34
CA LEU A 107 -2.38 -0.13 13.95
C LEU A 107 -1.82 -1.05 15.05
N LYS A 108 -0.55 -1.42 14.91
CA LYS A 108 0.19 -2.19 15.91
C LYS A 108 0.93 -1.28 16.87
N SER A 109 1.67 -0.30 16.34
CA SER A 109 2.41 0.67 17.14
C SER A 109 2.78 1.90 16.30
N CYS A 110 2.84 3.06 16.95
CA CYS A 110 3.48 4.26 16.44
C CYS A 110 4.01 5.10 17.60
N MET A 111 5.00 5.95 17.34
CA MET A 111 5.35 7.01 18.28
C MET A 111 4.23 8.05 18.28
N LYS A 112 3.63 8.27 19.44
CA LYS A 112 2.60 9.31 19.59
C LYS A 112 3.25 10.69 19.55
N GLN A 113 2.53 11.65 19.02
CA GLN A 113 2.89 13.05 19.20
C GLN A 113 2.68 13.41 20.67
N ASP A 114 3.73 13.92 21.34
CA ASP A 114 3.60 14.50 22.66
C ASP A 114 2.79 15.81 22.52
N ASN A 115 1.74 15.96 23.34
CA ASN A 115 0.97 17.20 23.43
C ASN A 115 1.62 18.15 24.42
#